data_AF-H1W2Y2-F1
#
_entry.id   AF-H1W2Y2-F1
#
_cell.length_a   1.000
_cell.length_b   1.000
_cell.length_c   1.000
_cell.angle_alpha   90.00
_cell.angle_beta   90.00
_cell.angle_gamma   90.00
#
_symmetry.space_group_name_H-M   'P 1'
#
loop_
_entity.id
_entity.type
_entity.pdbx_description
1 polymer ?
#
loop_
_entity_poly.entity_id
_entity_poly.type
_entity_poly.pdbx_seq_one_letter_code
_entity_poly.pdbx_strand_id
1 'polypeptide(L)'
;MEGRRVNRQGEVVDEDGNVIGKLTTGEVSICSGKEINSDNDVIDSKDRVVGHVSLLEDIPEPEVEEEEVETEEQKKAREEAEADAKLARSLGGLIEQGLDRLRPICKMITQKIEAAERKPKEERDEEQLVKDVKPLIEEGGKILTELNGSVRALDPDGRIQQNAKAKAQTREATPEEHHLAEVLKELTGTITETVEGAKRKIEDMPHAKSELNPLWGLLTEPLFQILAAVGLLLTGVLNLVGRLLNGLGLGKIVDGLLGTLGLNRLLDGLGLGSLTAALGGKKKK
;
A
#
# COMPACT_ATOMS: atom_id res chain seq x y z
N MET A 1 -51.11 -38.74 -6.81
CA MET A 1 -50.31 -39.62 -7.71
C MET A 1 -50.26 -41.06 -7.17
N GLU A 2 -51.34 -41.50 -6.55
CA GLU A 2 -51.42 -42.75 -5.79
C GLU A 2 -51.19 -43.98 -6.66
N GLY A 3 -50.45 -44.96 -6.14
CA GLY A 3 -50.12 -46.22 -6.82
C GLY A 3 -49.00 -46.11 -7.87
N ARG A 4 -48.51 -44.90 -8.17
CA ARG A 4 -47.36 -44.69 -9.06
C ARG A 4 -46.03 -44.83 -8.32
N ARG A 5 -44.93 -44.90 -9.07
CA ARG A 5 -43.57 -45.09 -8.54
C ARG A 5 -42.63 -43.97 -8.98
N VAL A 6 -41.68 -43.64 -8.13
CA VAL A 6 -40.61 -42.68 -8.42
C VAL A 6 -39.52 -43.35 -9.25
N ASN A 7 -39.08 -42.73 -10.35
CA ASN A 7 -38.01 -43.24 -11.22
C ASN A 7 -36.61 -43.00 -10.61
N ARG A 8 -35.54 -43.27 -11.36
CA ARG A 8 -34.15 -43.07 -10.88
C ARG A 8 -33.69 -41.60 -10.86
N GLN A 9 -34.46 -40.72 -11.48
CA GLN A 9 -34.21 -39.28 -11.53
C GLN A 9 -35.02 -38.52 -10.46
N GLY A 10 -35.81 -39.23 -9.65
CA GLY A 10 -36.67 -38.61 -8.63
C GLY A 10 -38.00 -38.10 -9.18
N GLU A 11 -38.43 -38.57 -10.35
CA GLU A 11 -39.63 -38.11 -11.04
C GLU A 11 -40.73 -39.17 -11.03
N VAL A 12 -41.98 -38.73 -11.13
CA VAL A 12 -43.17 -39.57 -11.21
C VAL A 12 -43.73 -39.44 -12.62
N VAL A 13 -43.87 -40.57 -13.32
CA VAL A 13 -44.36 -40.63 -14.70
C VAL A 13 -45.75 -41.24 -14.79
N ASP A 14 -46.54 -40.80 -15.76
CA ASP A 14 -47.83 -41.41 -16.12
C ASP A 14 -47.68 -42.62 -17.07
N GLU A 15 -48.80 -43.19 -17.51
CA GLU A 15 -48.83 -44.37 -18.39
C GLU A 15 -48.32 -44.07 -19.81
N ASP A 16 -48.40 -42.81 -20.24
CA ASP A 16 -47.90 -42.33 -21.54
C ASP A 16 -46.41 -41.96 -21.48
N GLY A 17 -45.80 -42.03 -20.29
CA GLY A 17 -44.40 -41.71 -20.05
C GLY A 17 -44.11 -40.23 -19.79
N ASN A 18 -45.14 -39.40 -19.58
CA ASN A 18 -44.97 -37.99 -19.24
C ASN A 18 -44.68 -37.81 -17.75
N VAL A 19 -43.81 -36.86 -17.42
CA VAL A 19 -43.52 -36.50 -16.02
C VAL A 19 -44.66 -35.66 -15.46
N ILE A 20 -45.30 -36.17 -14.41
CA ILE A 20 -46.45 -35.52 -13.76
C ILE A 20 -46.14 -35.02 -12.34
N GLY A 21 -45.00 -35.40 -11.78
CA GLY A 21 -44.58 -34.97 -10.45
C GLY A 21 -43.11 -35.27 -10.18
N LYS A 22 -42.59 -34.71 -9.09
CA LYS A 22 -41.20 -34.87 -8.68
C LYS A 22 -41.09 -34.98 -7.18
N LEU A 23 -40.09 -35.73 -6.73
CA LEU A 23 -39.71 -35.87 -5.33
C LEU A 23 -39.27 -34.51 -4.80
N THR A 24 -39.99 -33.98 -3.82
CA THR A 24 -39.69 -32.70 -3.16
C THR A 24 -38.99 -32.91 -1.83
N THR A 25 -39.17 -34.07 -1.19
CA THR A 25 -38.43 -34.44 0.03
C THR A 25 -38.05 -35.94 0.01
N GLY A 26 -36.95 -36.28 0.68
CA GLY A 26 -36.41 -37.63 0.73
C GLY A 26 -35.27 -37.87 -0.27
N GLU A 27 -34.48 -38.93 -0.03
CA GLU A 27 -33.36 -39.27 -0.91
C GLU A 27 -33.84 -40.10 -2.11
N VAL A 28 -33.43 -39.72 -3.34
CA VAL A 28 -33.78 -40.42 -4.58
C VAL A 28 -33.33 -41.88 -4.56
N SER A 29 -32.15 -42.16 -4.00
CA SER A 29 -31.61 -43.51 -3.80
C SER A 29 -32.53 -44.41 -2.99
N ILE A 30 -33.27 -43.84 -2.04
CA ILE A 30 -34.19 -44.55 -1.14
C ILE A 30 -35.60 -44.61 -1.73
N CYS A 31 -36.03 -43.57 -2.45
CA CYS A 31 -37.39 -43.42 -2.97
C CYS A 31 -37.59 -44.08 -4.35
N SER A 32 -36.53 -44.28 -5.13
CA SER A 32 -36.62 -44.86 -6.46
C SER A 32 -37.22 -46.27 -6.43
N GLY A 33 -38.23 -46.51 -7.27
CA GLY A 33 -38.97 -47.77 -7.37
C GLY A 33 -40.02 -48.00 -6.27
N LYS A 34 -40.14 -47.10 -5.29
CA LYS A 34 -41.15 -47.18 -4.23
C LYS A 34 -42.48 -46.55 -4.65
N GLU A 35 -43.52 -46.97 -3.96
CA GLU A 35 -44.91 -46.62 -4.26
C GLU A 35 -45.33 -45.34 -3.53
N ILE A 36 -46.26 -44.60 -4.13
CA ILE A 36 -46.80 -43.35 -3.62
C ILE A 36 -48.21 -43.60 -3.08
N ASN A 37 -48.49 -43.16 -1.84
CA ASN A 37 -49.79 -43.30 -1.20
C ASN A 37 -50.79 -42.18 -1.62
N SER A 38 -51.99 -42.19 -1.03
CA SER A 38 -53.04 -41.19 -1.30
C SER A 38 -52.64 -39.75 -0.94
N ASP A 39 -51.74 -39.59 0.03
CA ASP A 39 -51.27 -38.29 0.53
C ASP A 39 -50.05 -37.76 -0.25
N ASN A 40 -49.67 -38.42 -1.35
CA ASN A 40 -48.47 -38.16 -2.14
C ASN A 40 -47.14 -38.40 -1.39
N ASP A 41 -47.15 -39.22 -0.34
CA ASP A 41 -45.94 -39.70 0.32
C ASP A 41 -45.41 -40.97 -0.34
N VAL A 42 -44.09 -41.10 -0.42
CA VAL A 42 -43.39 -42.29 -0.86
C VAL A 42 -43.22 -43.24 0.32
N ILE A 43 -43.71 -44.47 0.20
CA ILE A 43 -43.69 -45.47 1.28
C ILE A 43 -42.73 -46.63 0.99
N ASP A 44 -42.07 -47.14 2.03
CA ASP A 44 -41.26 -48.36 1.94
C ASP A 44 -42.08 -49.65 2.10
N SER A 45 -41.43 -50.81 1.98
CA SER A 45 -42.10 -52.12 2.12
C SER A 45 -42.67 -52.42 3.51
N LYS A 46 -42.52 -51.51 4.48
CA LYS A 46 -43.10 -51.57 5.82
C LYS A 46 -44.13 -50.44 6.05
N ASP A 47 -44.64 -49.85 4.98
CA ASP A 47 -45.57 -48.71 4.97
C ASP A 47 -45.06 -47.46 5.71
N ARG A 48 -43.73 -47.29 5.79
CA ARG A 48 -43.14 -46.09 6.40
C ARG A 48 -42.88 -45.04 5.32
N VAL A 49 -43.25 -43.80 5.62
CA VAL A 49 -42.96 -42.65 4.76
C VAL A 49 -41.44 -42.41 4.72
N VAL A 50 -40.89 -42.38 3.51
CA VAL A 50 -39.47 -42.15 3.22
C VAL A 50 -39.21 -40.93 2.35
N GLY A 51 -40.26 -40.29 1.82
CA GLY A 51 -40.19 -39.08 1.02
C GLY A 51 -41.57 -38.56 0.66
N HIS A 52 -41.63 -37.42 -0.02
CA HIS A 52 -42.86 -36.79 -0.49
C HIS A 52 -42.69 -36.34 -1.94
N VAL A 53 -43.73 -36.51 -2.75
CA VAL A 53 -43.76 -36.05 -4.13
C VAL A 53 -44.79 -34.94 -4.28
N SER A 54 -44.47 -33.93 -5.08
CA SER A 54 -45.42 -32.87 -5.43
C SER A 54 -45.68 -32.91 -6.93
N LEU A 55 -46.87 -32.45 -7.34
CA LEU A 55 -47.19 -32.33 -8.75
C LEU A 55 -46.24 -31.34 -9.41
N LEU A 56 -45.86 -31.59 -10.65
CA LEU A 56 -44.87 -30.76 -11.34
C LEU A 56 -45.31 -29.30 -11.45
N GLU A 57 -46.62 -29.05 -11.54
CA GLU A 57 -47.24 -27.73 -11.57
C GLU A 57 -47.25 -26.99 -10.21
N ASP A 58 -47.16 -27.74 -9.11
CA ASP A 58 -47.19 -27.20 -7.73
C ASP A 58 -45.77 -26.99 -7.15
N ILE A 59 -44.74 -27.46 -7.86
CA ILE A 59 -43.36 -27.22 -7.46
C ILE A 59 -43.00 -25.81 -7.92
N PRO A 60 -42.73 -24.86 -7.00
CA PRO A 60 -42.22 -23.56 -7.41
C PRO A 60 -40.96 -23.77 -8.24
N GLU A 61 -40.89 -23.15 -9.42
CA GLU A 61 -39.67 -23.14 -10.23
C GLU A 61 -38.50 -22.77 -9.30
N PRO A 62 -37.38 -23.51 -9.32
CA PRO A 62 -36.24 -23.12 -8.52
C PRO A 62 -35.87 -21.69 -8.94
N GLU A 63 -36.00 -20.75 -8.01
CA GLU A 63 -35.40 -19.43 -8.15
C GLU A 63 -33.94 -19.69 -8.45
N VAL A 64 -33.53 -19.45 -9.69
CA VAL A 64 -32.12 -19.48 -10.06
C VAL A 64 -31.53 -18.41 -9.16
N GLU A 65 -30.77 -18.80 -8.14
CA GLU A 65 -29.90 -17.86 -7.45
C GLU A 65 -29.04 -17.28 -8.56
N GLU A 66 -29.35 -16.05 -8.96
CA GLU A 66 -28.54 -15.30 -9.90
C GLU A 66 -27.16 -15.26 -9.26
N GLU A 67 -26.22 -16.09 -9.73
CA GLU A 67 -24.81 -15.89 -9.43
C GLU A 67 -24.55 -14.42 -9.78
N GLU A 68 -24.29 -13.56 -8.78
CA GLU A 68 -24.05 -12.14 -8.99
C GLU A 68 -22.86 -12.03 -9.98
N VAL A 69 -23.18 -11.87 -11.26
CA VAL A 69 -22.17 -11.77 -12.31
C VAL A 69 -21.51 -10.42 -12.12
N GLU A 70 -20.28 -10.44 -11.61
CA GLU A 70 -19.46 -9.25 -11.43
C GLU A 70 -19.46 -8.44 -12.74
N THR A 71 -19.82 -7.16 -12.64
CA THR A 71 -19.84 -6.28 -13.82
C THR A 71 -18.43 -6.13 -14.39
N GLU A 72 -18.31 -5.89 -15.69
CA GLU A 72 -17.01 -5.58 -16.34
C GLU A 72 -16.27 -4.42 -15.67
N GLU A 73 -17.00 -3.47 -15.07
CA GLU A 73 -16.44 -2.34 -14.33
C GLU A 73 -15.84 -2.77 -12.98
N GLN A 74 -16.56 -3.59 -12.21
CA GLN A 74 -16.07 -4.15 -10.95
C GLN A 74 -14.84 -5.04 -11.15
N LYS A 75 -14.86 -5.88 -12.19
CA LYS A 75 -13.73 -6.73 -12.56
C LYS A 75 -12.48 -5.91 -12.89
N LYS A 76 -12.61 -4.84 -13.68
CA LYS A 76 -11.49 -3.94 -14.01
C LYS A 76 -10.95 -3.22 -12.77
N ALA A 77 -11.83 -2.70 -11.91
CA ALA A 77 -11.42 -2.06 -10.68
C ALA A 77 -10.64 -3.02 -9.75
N ARG A 78 -11.06 -4.28 -9.69
CA ARG A 78 -10.37 -5.33 -8.94
C ARG A 78 -9.00 -5.66 -9.53
N GLU A 79 -8.91 -5.86 -10.85
CA GLU A 79 -7.64 -6.10 -11.55
C GLU A 79 -6.65 -4.93 -11.38
N GLU A 80 -7.14 -3.70 -11.43
CA GLU A 80 -6.34 -2.50 -11.19
C GLU A 80 -5.84 -2.42 -9.74
N ALA A 81 -6.71 -2.69 -8.77
CA ALA A 81 -6.34 -2.69 -7.36
C ALA A 81 -5.32 -3.79 -7.03
N GLU A 82 -5.42 -4.98 -7.64
CA GLU A 82 -4.47 -6.06 -7.48
C GLU A 82 -3.09 -5.69 -8.08
N ALA A 83 -3.07 -5.08 -9.26
CA ALA A 83 -1.86 -4.59 -9.88
C ALA A 83 -1.17 -3.51 -9.02
N ASP A 84 -1.96 -2.60 -8.45
CA ASP A 84 -1.46 -1.56 -7.54
C ASP A 84 -0.85 -2.14 -6.26
N ALA A 85 -1.53 -3.10 -5.64
CA ALA A 85 -1.04 -3.76 -4.43
C ALA A 85 0.28 -4.50 -4.71
N LYS A 86 0.37 -5.20 -5.85
CA LYS A 86 1.60 -5.88 -6.26
C LYS A 86 2.75 -4.90 -6.52
N LEU A 87 2.46 -3.76 -7.14
CA LEU A 87 3.44 -2.71 -7.38
C LEU A 87 3.92 -2.09 -6.06
N ALA A 88 3.00 -1.74 -5.15
CA ALA A 88 3.32 -1.21 -3.83
C ALA A 88 4.18 -2.18 -3.00
N ARG A 89 3.86 -3.48 -3.02
CA ARG A 89 4.66 -4.53 -2.38
C ARG A 89 6.08 -4.59 -2.96
N SER A 90 6.20 -4.54 -4.28
CA SER A 90 7.49 -4.64 -4.97
C SER A 90 8.36 -3.42 -4.67
N LEU A 91 7.78 -2.22 -4.65
CA LEU A 91 8.45 -1.00 -4.23
C LEU A 91 8.88 -1.05 -2.77
N GLY A 92 8.01 -1.52 -1.88
CA GLY A 92 8.29 -1.63 -0.45
C GLY A 92 9.53 -2.50 -0.21
N GLY A 93 9.56 -3.70 -0.80
CA GLY A 93 10.70 -4.61 -0.68
C GLY A 93 11.98 -4.06 -1.30
N LEU A 94 11.90 -3.31 -2.41
CA LEU A 94 13.07 -2.67 -3.02
C LEU A 94 13.67 -1.59 -2.12
N ILE A 95 12.82 -0.74 -1.53
CA ILE A 95 13.24 0.35 -0.64
C ILE A 95 13.79 -0.22 0.67
N GLU A 96 13.18 -1.29 1.20
CA GLU A 96 13.64 -1.98 2.39
C GLU A 96 15.06 -2.55 2.20
N GLN A 97 15.33 -3.20 1.06
CA GLN A 97 16.68 -3.67 0.72
C GLN A 97 17.70 -2.53 0.62
N GLY A 98 17.30 -1.39 0.05
CA GLY A 98 18.14 -0.19 0.01
C GLY A 98 18.44 0.35 1.41
N LEU A 99 17.41 0.41 2.27
CA LEU A 99 17.52 0.85 3.67
C LEU A 99 18.45 -0.05 4.49
N ASP A 100 18.37 -1.37 4.33
CA ASP A 100 19.26 -2.32 5.01
C ASP A 100 20.74 -2.10 4.70
N ARG A 101 21.06 -1.70 3.46
CA ARG A 101 22.42 -1.32 3.06
C ARG A 101 22.84 0.04 3.63
N LEU A 102 21.90 0.98 3.79
CA LEU A 102 22.16 2.34 4.27
C LEU A 102 22.32 2.43 5.78
N ARG A 103 21.59 1.62 6.55
CA ARG A 103 21.65 1.57 8.03
C ARG A 103 23.09 1.47 8.59
N PRO A 104 23.95 0.52 8.14
CA PRO A 104 25.31 0.42 8.66
C PRO A 104 26.17 1.64 8.29
N ILE A 105 26.01 2.19 7.09
CA ILE A 105 26.74 3.39 6.63
C ILE A 105 26.38 4.60 7.50
N CYS A 106 25.09 4.84 7.70
CA CYS A 106 24.58 5.93 8.55
C CYS A 106 25.08 5.80 9.99
N LYS A 107 25.07 4.57 10.52
CA LYS A 107 25.63 4.26 11.85
C LYS A 107 27.13 4.58 11.92
N MET A 108 27.92 4.21 10.92
CA MET A 108 29.35 4.49 10.88
C MET A 108 29.65 5.99 10.79
N ILE A 109 28.90 6.75 9.98
CA ILE A 109 28.99 8.21 9.91
C ILE A 109 28.77 8.82 11.29
N THR A 110 27.64 8.46 11.92
CA THR A 110 27.28 8.97 13.25
C THR A 110 28.35 8.64 14.29
N GLN A 111 28.85 7.39 14.32
CA GLN A 111 29.88 6.97 15.27
C GLN A 111 31.20 7.71 15.10
N LYS A 112 31.67 7.92 13.86
CA LYS A 112 32.92 8.65 13.58
C LYS A 112 32.82 10.12 14.00
N ILE A 113 31.70 10.76 13.70
CA ILE A 113 31.45 12.15 14.08
C ILE A 113 31.32 12.30 15.60
N GLU A 114 30.58 11.40 16.27
CA GLU A 114 30.48 11.39 17.73
C GLU A 114 31.83 11.16 18.41
N ALA A 115 32.66 10.26 17.88
CA ALA A 115 33.99 10.02 18.40
C ALA A 115 34.90 11.25 18.29
N ALA A 116 34.78 12.02 17.19
CA ALA A 116 35.51 13.27 17.03
C ALA A 116 34.95 14.39 17.93
N GLU A 117 33.63 14.52 18.05
CA GLU A 117 32.96 15.53 18.89
C GLU A 117 33.38 15.42 20.36
N ARG A 118 33.50 14.18 20.87
CA ARG A 118 33.86 13.90 22.27
C ARG A 118 35.29 14.34 22.63
N LYS A 119 36.17 14.56 21.66
CA LYS A 119 37.54 15.01 21.91
C LYS A 119 37.57 16.51 22.25
N PRO A 120 38.50 16.96 23.13
CA PRO A 120 38.80 18.38 23.33
C PRO A 120 39.07 19.08 21.99
N LYS A 121 38.69 20.35 21.86
CA LYS A 121 38.72 21.07 20.57
C LYS A 121 40.10 21.10 19.93
N GLU A 122 41.14 21.17 20.74
CA GLU A 122 42.55 21.22 20.36
C GLU A 122 43.10 19.86 19.91
N GLU A 123 42.43 18.77 20.28
CA GLU A 123 42.82 17.38 19.97
C GLU A 123 41.99 16.77 18.83
N ARG A 124 41.05 17.53 18.26
CA ARG A 124 40.21 17.09 17.14
C ARG A 124 41.03 17.06 15.85
N ASP A 125 41.23 15.85 15.34
CA ASP A 125 41.78 15.64 14.01
C ASP A 125 40.66 15.75 12.96
N GLU A 126 40.41 16.98 12.51
CA GLU A 126 39.37 17.28 11.53
C GLU A 126 39.69 16.69 10.14
N GLU A 127 40.96 16.65 9.75
CA GLU A 127 41.37 16.09 8.46
C GLU A 127 41.13 14.58 8.41
N GLN A 128 41.46 13.87 9.50
CA GLN A 128 41.17 12.44 9.61
C GLN A 128 39.66 12.18 9.67
N LEU A 129 38.88 13.02 10.36
CA LEU A 129 37.42 12.90 10.36
C LEU A 129 36.86 13.00 8.94
N VAL A 130 37.33 13.95 8.13
CA VAL A 130 36.92 14.10 6.73
C VAL A 130 37.29 12.87 5.92
N LYS A 131 38.52 12.38 6.01
CA LYS A 131 39.00 11.17 5.31
C LYS A 131 38.15 9.94 5.66
N ASP A 132 37.68 9.87 6.90
CA ASP A 132 36.92 8.77 7.44
C ASP A 132 35.43 8.81 7.06
N VAL A 133 34.83 9.99 6.97
CA VAL A 133 33.38 10.17 6.77
C VAL A 133 33.02 10.37 5.30
N LYS A 134 33.83 11.09 4.53
CA LYS A 134 33.61 11.33 3.09
C LYS A 134 33.27 10.05 2.29
N PRO A 135 34.08 8.96 2.36
CA PRO A 135 33.78 7.76 1.59
C PRO A 135 32.44 7.11 1.98
N LEU A 136 32.02 7.24 3.24
CA LEU A 136 30.72 6.73 3.70
C LEU A 136 29.55 7.53 3.11
N ILE A 137 29.68 8.85 3.01
CA ILE A 137 28.68 9.70 2.37
C ILE A 137 28.56 9.37 0.88
N GLU A 138 29.70 9.21 0.19
CA GLU A 138 29.75 8.85 -1.23
C GLU A 138 29.12 7.47 -1.48
N GLU A 139 29.43 6.48 -0.64
CA GLU A 139 28.85 5.14 -0.72
C GLU A 139 27.33 5.17 -0.47
N GLY A 140 26.88 5.88 0.56
CA GLY A 140 25.45 6.04 0.83
C GLY A 140 24.71 6.74 -0.31
N GLY A 141 25.33 7.76 -0.90
CA GLY A 141 24.76 8.50 -2.04
C GLY A 141 24.64 7.63 -3.30
N LYS A 142 25.62 6.76 -3.54
CA LYS A 142 25.55 5.76 -4.62
C LYS A 142 24.37 4.81 -4.43
N ILE A 143 24.18 4.28 -3.22
CA ILE A 143 23.07 3.36 -2.92
C ILE A 143 21.71 4.04 -3.13
N LEU A 144 21.56 5.28 -2.66
CA LEU A 144 20.31 6.03 -2.85
C LEU A 144 20.03 6.35 -4.31
N THR A 145 21.08 6.65 -5.09
CA THR A 145 20.96 6.89 -6.54
C THR A 145 20.55 5.62 -7.30
N GLU A 146 21.16 4.48 -6.96
CA GLU A 146 20.77 3.16 -7.49
C GLU A 146 19.31 2.86 -7.15
N LEU A 147 18.92 3.03 -5.87
CA LEU A 147 17.57 2.80 -5.40
C LEU A 147 16.55 3.66 -6.14
N ASN A 148 16.83 4.96 -6.33
CA ASN A 148 15.98 5.87 -7.10
C ASN A 148 15.79 5.42 -8.55
N GLY A 149 16.88 4.95 -9.19
CA GLY A 149 16.81 4.39 -10.54
C GLY A 149 15.91 3.16 -10.61
N SER A 150 16.05 2.24 -9.65
CA SER A 150 15.22 1.03 -9.56
C SER A 150 13.75 1.34 -9.27
N VAL A 151 13.46 2.30 -8.39
CA VAL A 151 12.08 2.74 -8.10
C VAL A 151 11.41 3.26 -9.36
N ARG A 152 12.07 4.13 -10.12
CA ARG A 152 11.55 4.66 -11.40
C ARG A 152 11.42 3.60 -12.49
N ALA A 153 12.30 2.61 -12.50
CA ALA A 153 12.20 1.51 -13.45
C ALA A 153 11.00 0.59 -13.15
N LEU A 154 10.61 0.47 -11.88
CA LEU A 154 9.48 -0.33 -11.44
C LEU A 154 8.13 0.37 -11.68
N ASP A 155 8.12 1.71 -11.60
CA ASP A 155 6.94 2.55 -11.82
C ASP A 155 7.24 3.67 -12.86
N PRO A 156 7.43 3.33 -14.15
CA PRO A 156 7.83 4.27 -15.18
C PRO A 156 6.73 5.28 -15.57
N ASP A 157 5.47 4.89 -15.40
CA ASP A 157 4.27 5.71 -15.64
C ASP A 157 3.83 6.50 -14.40
N GLY A 158 4.48 6.28 -13.24
CA GLY A 158 4.15 6.97 -11.99
C GLY A 158 2.76 6.60 -11.47
N ARG A 159 2.32 5.37 -11.73
CA ARG A 159 1.01 4.84 -11.36
C ARG A 159 0.76 4.94 -9.87
N ILE A 160 1.78 4.69 -9.03
CA ILE A 160 1.63 4.81 -7.57
C ILE A 160 1.42 6.27 -7.17
N GLN A 161 2.15 7.21 -7.77
CA GLN A 161 1.95 8.63 -7.52
C GLN A 161 0.54 9.09 -7.93
N GLN A 162 0.03 8.61 -9.06
CA GLN A 162 -1.31 8.94 -9.54
C GLN A 162 -2.40 8.36 -8.63
N ASN A 163 -2.24 7.11 -8.20
CA ASN A 163 -3.27 6.42 -7.41
C ASN A 163 -3.28 6.92 -5.97
N ALA A 164 -2.12 7.21 -5.40
CA ALA A 164 -2.06 7.84 -4.10
C ALA A 164 -2.75 9.22 -4.12
N LYS A 165 -2.69 9.99 -5.24
CA LYS A 165 -3.42 11.28 -5.39
C LYS A 165 -4.93 11.10 -5.38
N ALA A 166 -5.43 10.06 -6.04
CA ALA A 166 -6.86 9.74 -6.04
C ALA A 166 -7.33 9.28 -4.64
N LYS A 167 -6.56 8.40 -3.99
CA LYS A 167 -6.91 7.81 -2.68
C LYS A 167 -6.69 8.72 -1.48
N ALA A 168 -5.90 9.79 -1.61
CA ALA A 168 -5.71 10.78 -0.55
C ALA A 168 -7.03 11.45 -0.10
N GLN A 169 -8.06 11.43 -0.95
CA GLN A 169 -9.39 11.96 -0.63
C GLN A 169 -10.27 10.95 0.13
N THR A 170 -10.06 9.65 -0.08
CA THR A 170 -10.90 8.57 0.48
C THR A 170 -10.34 7.99 1.79
N ARG A 171 -9.06 8.26 2.12
CA ARG A 171 -8.34 7.75 3.32
C ARG A 171 -8.27 6.22 3.41
N GLU A 172 -8.53 5.51 2.33
CA GLU A 172 -8.41 4.06 2.25
C GLU A 172 -7.07 3.71 1.60
N ALA A 173 -6.24 2.95 2.32
CA ALA A 173 -4.97 2.43 1.83
C ALA A 173 -4.90 0.92 2.04
N THR A 174 -4.29 0.20 1.10
CA THR A 174 -4.09 -1.24 1.22
C THR A 174 -2.98 -1.56 2.24
N PRO A 175 -2.91 -2.78 2.78
CA PRO A 175 -1.80 -3.20 3.64
C PRO A 175 -0.42 -3.00 3.00
N GLU A 176 -0.31 -3.22 1.69
CA GLU A 176 0.91 -3.01 0.91
C GLU A 176 1.29 -1.52 0.81
N GLU A 177 0.32 -0.63 0.57
CA GLU A 177 0.54 0.82 0.56
C GLU A 177 0.96 1.34 1.94
N HIS A 178 0.38 0.79 3.02
CA HIS A 178 0.78 1.08 4.39
C HIS A 178 2.23 0.67 4.67
N HIS A 179 2.61 -0.54 4.29
CA HIS A 179 3.98 -1.02 4.46
C HIS A 179 4.98 -0.17 3.66
N LEU A 180 4.67 0.14 2.39
CA LEU A 180 5.47 1.04 1.56
C LEU A 180 5.69 2.41 2.23
N ALA A 181 4.62 2.98 2.81
CA ALA A 181 4.71 4.25 3.53
C ALA A 181 5.61 4.19 4.77
N GLU A 182 5.53 3.11 5.57
CA GLU A 182 6.38 2.93 6.75
C GLU A 182 7.86 2.77 6.37
N VAL A 183 8.18 1.97 5.36
CA VAL A 183 9.57 1.79 4.90
C VAL A 183 10.15 3.11 4.36
N LEU A 184 9.36 3.90 3.63
CA LEU A 184 9.77 5.22 3.15
C LEU A 184 10.00 6.23 4.27
N LYS A 185 9.16 6.18 5.31
CA LYS A 185 9.33 6.97 6.53
C LYS A 185 10.63 6.59 7.25
N GLU A 186 10.92 5.31 7.41
CA GLU A 186 12.17 4.84 8.03
C GLU A 186 13.40 5.24 7.21
N LEU A 187 13.34 5.12 5.88
CA LEU A 187 14.41 5.56 4.99
C LEU A 187 14.66 7.06 5.14
N THR A 188 13.59 7.85 5.15
CA THR A 188 13.67 9.30 5.32
C THR A 188 14.29 9.64 6.67
N GLY A 189 13.76 9.10 7.77
CA GLY A 189 14.26 9.35 9.11
C GLY A 189 15.73 8.98 9.27
N THR A 190 16.12 7.78 8.81
CA THR A 190 17.51 7.30 8.89
C THR A 190 18.49 8.27 8.23
N ILE A 191 18.15 8.77 7.04
CA ILE A 191 19.02 9.69 6.29
C ILE A 191 19.00 11.10 6.90
N THR A 192 17.82 11.66 7.18
CA THR A 192 17.71 13.04 7.69
C THR A 192 18.32 13.17 9.07
N GLU A 193 18.06 12.22 9.98
CA GLU A 193 18.62 12.25 11.34
C GLU A 193 20.15 12.12 11.32
N THR A 194 20.70 11.30 10.41
CA THR A 194 22.16 11.18 10.23
C THR A 194 22.76 12.48 9.74
N VAL A 195 22.20 13.08 8.68
CA VAL A 195 22.73 14.32 8.08
C VAL A 195 22.64 15.49 9.06
N GLU A 196 21.53 15.64 9.77
CA GLU A 196 21.33 16.76 10.69
C GLU A 196 22.11 16.58 12.00
N GLY A 197 22.13 15.35 12.52
CA GLY A 197 22.96 14.97 13.65
C GLY A 197 24.43 15.25 13.37
N ALA A 198 24.90 14.88 12.18
CA ALA A 198 26.24 15.17 11.69
C ALA A 198 26.52 16.68 11.61
N LYS A 199 25.69 17.44 10.90
CA LYS A 199 25.83 18.90 10.71
C LYS A 199 25.92 19.65 12.04
N ARG A 200 25.07 19.29 13.01
CA ARG A 200 25.07 19.88 14.35
C ARG A 200 26.36 19.57 15.11
N LYS A 201 26.84 18.33 15.03
CA LYS A 201 28.04 17.89 15.77
C LYS A 201 29.35 18.43 15.23
N ILE A 202 29.41 18.73 13.94
CA ILE A 202 30.59 19.35 13.30
C ILE A 202 30.52 20.87 13.29
N GLU A 203 29.56 21.50 13.96
CA GLU A 203 29.37 22.96 13.92
C GLU A 203 30.62 23.73 14.38
N ASP A 204 31.29 23.22 15.41
CA ASP A 204 32.53 23.76 15.99
C ASP A 204 33.83 23.19 15.37
N MET A 205 33.73 22.51 14.22
CA MET A 205 34.86 21.92 13.47
C MET A 205 34.96 22.60 12.09
N PRO A 206 35.63 23.75 11.96
CA PRO A 206 35.58 24.58 10.75
C PRO A 206 36.07 23.88 9.48
N HIS A 207 37.15 23.09 9.55
CA HIS A 207 37.67 22.35 8.41
C HIS A 207 36.72 21.21 8.03
N ALA A 208 36.32 20.37 9.00
CA ALA A 208 35.39 19.27 8.73
C ALA A 208 34.03 19.76 8.22
N LYS A 209 33.51 20.85 8.77
CA LYS A 209 32.28 21.51 8.32
C LYS A 209 32.39 21.98 6.87
N SER A 210 33.50 22.62 6.50
CA SER A 210 33.74 23.10 5.13
C SER A 210 33.77 21.95 4.12
N GLU A 211 34.44 20.85 4.46
CA GLU A 211 34.63 19.70 3.57
C GLU A 211 33.40 18.79 3.49
N LEU A 212 32.70 18.55 4.60
CA LEU A 212 31.57 17.61 4.65
C LEU A 212 30.24 18.25 4.26
N ASN A 213 30.02 19.55 4.52
CA ASN A 213 28.73 20.19 4.24
C ASN A 213 28.25 20.08 2.78
N PRO A 214 29.13 20.27 1.77
CA PRO A 214 28.76 20.10 0.38
C PRO A 214 28.34 18.67 0.02
N LEU A 215 28.84 17.67 0.76
CA LEU A 215 28.63 16.26 0.44
C LEU A 215 27.27 15.73 0.90
N TRP A 216 26.62 16.37 1.89
CA TRP A 216 25.31 15.91 2.37
C TRP A 216 24.22 15.89 1.29
N GLY A 217 24.37 16.71 0.24
CA GLY A 217 23.50 16.68 -0.95
C GLY A 217 23.44 15.30 -1.61
N LEU A 218 24.54 14.54 -1.58
CA LEU A 218 24.62 13.19 -2.14
C LEU A 218 23.66 12.20 -1.48
N LEU A 219 23.29 12.44 -0.22
CA LEU A 219 22.29 11.63 0.48
C LEU A 219 20.89 12.23 0.34
N THR A 220 20.75 13.55 0.54
CA THR A 220 19.43 14.17 0.61
C THR A 220 18.73 14.28 -0.74
N GLU A 221 19.46 14.57 -1.82
CA GLU A 221 18.86 14.75 -3.15
C GLU A 221 18.21 13.47 -3.69
N PRO A 222 18.90 12.31 -3.77
CA PRO A 222 18.28 11.08 -4.27
C PRO A 222 17.17 10.58 -3.34
N LEU A 223 17.28 10.80 -2.01
CA LEU A 223 16.17 10.53 -1.08
C LEU A 223 14.91 11.29 -1.49
N PHE A 224 15.00 12.61 -1.71
CA PHE A 224 13.84 13.40 -2.12
C PHE A 224 13.30 12.99 -3.49
N GLN A 225 14.17 12.55 -4.41
CA GLN A 225 13.75 12.03 -5.70
C GLN A 225 12.95 10.71 -5.58
N ILE A 226 13.34 9.82 -4.66
CA ILE A 226 12.58 8.59 -4.34
C ILE A 226 11.20 8.95 -3.79
N LEU A 227 11.14 9.86 -2.81
CA LEU A 227 9.87 10.30 -2.22
C LEU A 227 8.94 10.94 -3.26
N ALA A 228 9.51 11.71 -4.19
CA ALA A 228 8.76 12.29 -5.30
C ALA A 228 8.23 11.22 -6.26
N ALA A 229 9.05 10.23 -6.61
CA ALA A 229 8.67 9.14 -7.50
C ALA A 229 7.52 8.29 -6.92
N VAL A 230 7.57 7.97 -5.62
CA VAL A 230 6.52 7.17 -4.97
C VAL A 230 5.28 8.00 -4.58
N GLY A 231 5.29 9.32 -4.81
CA GLY A 231 4.12 10.15 -4.59
C GLY A 231 3.79 10.45 -3.13
N LEU A 232 4.69 10.20 -2.17
CA LEU A 232 4.57 10.74 -0.81
C LEU A 232 4.61 12.28 -0.74
N LEU A 233 4.72 12.94 -1.89
CA LEU A 233 4.30 14.32 -2.12
C LEU A 233 2.79 14.57 -1.94
N LEU A 234 2.06 13.58 -1.44
CA LEU A 234 0.70 13.73 -0.99
C LEU A 234 0.65 14.23 0.43
N THR A 235 0.19 15.48 0.51
CA THR A 235 -0.31 16.32 1.60
C THR A 235 -0.01 15.91 3.06
N GLY A 236 -0.15 14.64 3.45
CA GLY A 236 0.17 14.12 4.77
C GLY A 236 1.66 14.03 5.07
N VAL A 237 2.45 13.40 4.18
CA VAL A 237 3.90 13.20 4.42
C VAL A 237 4.69 14.45 4.06
N LEU A 238 4.28 15.23 3.04
CA LEU A 238 4.85 16.57 2.82
C LEU A 238 4.60 17.55 3.95
N ASN A 239 3.47 17.48 4.65
CA ASN A 239 3.28 18.30 5.85
C ASN A 239 4.20 17.83 6.97
N LEU A 240 4.45 16.54 7.10
CA LEU A 240 5.36 15.99 8.11
C LEU A 240 6.81 16.35 7.80
N VAL A 241 7.25 16.09 6.56
CA VAL A 241 8.56 16.45 6.01
C VAL A 241 8.74 17.97 6.01
N GLY A 242 7.72 18.75 5.62
CA GLY A 242 7.74 20.21 5.68
C GLY A 242 7.81 20.76 7.11
N ARG A 243 7.12 20.15 8.08
CA ARG A 243 7.22 20.52 9.50
C ARG A 243 8.58 20.18 10.09
N LEU A 244 9.14 19.02 9.73
CA LEU A 244 10.49 18.61 10.11
C LEU A 244 11.51 19.58 9.50
N LEU A 245 11.49 19.77 8.17
CA LEU A 245 12.43 20.65 7.46
C LEU A 245 12.31 22.14 7.86
N ASN A 246 11.12 22.61 8.24
CA ASN A 246 10.93 23.94 8.82
C ASN A 246 11.46 24.03 10.27
N GLY A 247 11.28 22.99 11.08
CA GLY A 247 11.90 22.89 12.41
C GLY A 247 13.43 22.80 12.37
N LEU A 248 13.99 22.43 11.22
CA LEU A 248 15.41 22.17 10.99
C LEU A 248 16.09 23.28 10.14
N GLY A 249 15.38 24.39 9.87
CA GLY A 249 15.94 25.57 9.20
C GLY A 249 16.15 25.44 7.68
N LEU A 250 15.65 24.36 7.06
CA LEU A 250 15.80 24.05 5.64
C LEU A 250 14.61 24.51 4.78
N GLY A 251 13.67 25.26 5.36
CA GLY A 251 12.44 25.73 4.68
C GLY A 251 12.71 26.41 3.34
N LYS A 252 13.78 27.19 3.20
CA LYS A 252 14.12 27.88 1.94
C LYS A 252 14.56 26.95 0.79
N ILE A 253 15.16 25.81 1.11
CA ILE A 253 15.60 24.82 0.12
C ILE A 253 14.38 24.03 -0.37
N VAL A 254 13.47 23.71 0.56
CA VAL A 254 12.18 23.08 0.26
C VAL A 254 11.30 24.02 -0.56
N ASP A 255 11.19 25.29 -0.18
CA ASP A 255 10.42 26.31 -0.92
C ASP A 255 10.98 26.55 -2.32
N GLY A 256 12.31 26.51 -2.49
CA GLY A 256 12.97 26.61 -3.79
C GLY A 256 12.67 25.41 -4.70
N LEU A 257 12.67 24.19 -4.14
CA LEU A 257 12.36 22.95 -4.88
C LEU A 257 10.86 22.77 -5.17
N LEU A 258 9.99 23.14 -4.23
CA LEU A 258 8.53 23.16 -4.44
C LEU A 258 8.13 24.24 -5.46
N GLY A 259 8.85 25.36 -5.48
CA GLY A 259 8.70 26.42 -6.47
C GLY A 259 9.12 26.00 -7.88
N THR A 260 10.25 25.32 -8.04
CA THR A 260 10.74 24.85 -9.36
C THR A 260 9.93 23.68 -9.92
N LEU A 261 9.36 22.84 -9.05
CA LEU A 261 8.52 21.71 -9.43
C LEU A 261 7.01 22.08 -9.55
N GLY A 262 6.66 23.36 -9.40
CA GLY A 262 5.27 23.84 -9.55
C GLY A 262 4.31 23.40 -8.45
N LEU A 263 4.80 22.84 -7.35
CA LEU A 263 3.99 22.38 -6.21
C LEU A 263 3.36 23.54 -5.42
N ASN A 264 3.85 24.77 -5.56
CA ASN A 264 3.24 25.93 -4.90
C ASN A 264 1.75 26.12 -5.29
N ARG A 265 1.37 25.80 -6.54
CA ARG A 265 -0.03 25.86 -6.97
C ARG A 265 -0.89 24.73 -6.38
N LEU A 266 -0.29 23.58 -6.10
CA LEU A 266 -0.95 22.47 -5.42
C LEU A 266 -1.14 22.77 -3.92
N LEU A 267 -0.17 23.42 -3.28
CA LEU A 267 -0.28 23.86 -1.88
C LEU A 267 -1.33 24.96 -1.70
N ASP A 268 -1.42 25.90 -2.63
CA ASP A 268 -2.46 26.94 -2.65
C ASP A 268 -3.86 26.35 -2.92
N GLY A 269 -3.96 25.35 -3.81
CA GLY A 269 -5.20 24.62 -4.09
C GLY A 269 -5.68 23.71 -2.96
N LEU A 270 -4.80 23.37 -2.01
CA LEU A 270 -5.08 22.52 -0.84
C LEU A 270 -5.29 23.33 0.46
N GLY A 271 -5.43 24.66 0.36
CA GLY A 271 -5.76 25.54 1.50
C GLY A 271 -4.59 25.85 2.46
N LEU A 272 -3.39 25.36 2.16
CA LEU A 272 -2.18 25.59 2.98
C LEU A 272 -1.60 27.01 2.82
N GLY A 273 -1.93 27.72 1.74
CA GLY A 273 -1.60 29.14 1.57
C GLY A 273 -2.22 30.08 2.64
N SER A 274 -3.23 29.60 3.37
CA SER A 274 -3.83 30.36 4.49
C SER A 274 -3.05 30.24 5.81
N LEU A 275 -2.25 29.18 5.98
CA LEU A 275 -1.48 28.92 7.21
C LEU A 275 -0.18 29.75 7.26
N THR A 276 0.43 30.05 6.11
CA THR A 276 1.54 31.01 6.01
C THR A 276 1.10 32.44 6.32
N ALA A 277 -0.15 32.81 5.99
CA ALA A 277 -0.73 34.10 6.40
C ALA A 277 -1.10 34.14 7.90
N ALA A 278 -1.50 33.01 8.49
CA ALA A 278 -1.89 32.93 9.90
C ALA A 278 -0.69 32.90 10.87
N LEU A 279 0.47 32.39 10.43
CA LEU A 279 1.72 32.40 11.21
C LEU A 279 2.58 33.66 10.97
N GLY A 280 2.31 34.42 9.91
CA GLY A 280 2.94 35.70 9.60
C GLY A 280 2.21 36.93 10.17
N GLY A 281 2.06 36.98 11.49
CA GLY A 281 1.38 38.10 12.18
C GLY A 281 2.15 39.43 12.22
N LYS A 282 1.84 40.32 11.26
CA LYS A 282 1.78 41.81 11.31
C LYS A 282 3.04 42.68 11.53
N LYS A 283 3.29 43.59 10.57
CA LYS A 283 2.93 45.03 10.66
C LYS A 283 3.23 45.76 9.33
N LYS A 284 2.19 46.30 8.67
CA LYS A 284 2.32 47.51 7.84
C LYS A 284 1.72 48.67 8.64
N LYS A 285 2.53 49.68 8.90
CA LYS A 285 2.08 51.07 8.93
C LYS A 285 2.13 51.57 7.48
#